data_AF-A0A348ALX2-F1
#
_entry.id   AF-A0A348ALX2-F1
#
_cell.length_a   1.000
_cell.length_b   1.000
_cell.length_c   1.000
_cell.angle_alpha   90.00
_cell.angle_beta   90.00
_cell.angle_gamma   90.00
#
_symmetry.space_group_name_H-M   'P 1'
#
loop_
_entity.id
_entity.type
_entity.pdbx_description
1 polymer ?
#
loop_
_entity_poly.entity_id
_entity_poly.type
_entity_poly.pdbx_seq_one_letter_code
_entity_poly.pdbx_strand_id
1 'polypeptide(L)' 'MTSMKFFWYVCDGEVEEYSGQEVNWNDSVIVFAKSPEDALLKVMKYHLGMLKRIGIVCDGKNIEIIS' A
#
# COMPACT_ATOMS: atom_id res chain seq x y z
N MET A 1 -7.29 -2.88 22.03
CA MET A 1 -6.02 -2.63 21.33
C MET A 1 -6.34 -2.49 19.86
N THR A 2 -6.52 -1.27 19.38
CA THR A 2 -6.65 -0.99 17.95
C THR A 2 -5.28 -1.26 17.36
N SER A 3 -5.10 -2.38 16.66
CA SER A 3 -3.91 -2.64 15.87
C SER A 3 -3.79 -1.47 14.89
N MET A 4 -2.76 -0.61 15.01
CA MET A 4 -2.51 0.42 14.02
C MET A 4 -2.15 -0.30 12.72
N LYS A 5 -3.12 -0.43 11.81
CA LYS A 5 -2.89 -0.95 10.48
C LYS A 5 -2.22 0.15 9.67
N PHE A 6 -0.97 -0.09 9.30
CA PHE A 6 -0.18 0.82 8.46
C PHE A 6 -0.24 0.43 6.98
N PHE A 7 -1.12 -0.50 6.60
CA PHE A 7 -1.27 -0.97 5.23
C PHE A 7 -2.54 -0.41 4.63
N TRP A 8 -2.38 0.30 3.52
CA TRP A 8 -3.45 0.93 2.77
C TRP A 8 -3.53 0.29 1.40
N TYR A 9 -4.74 -0.04 0.97
CA TYR A 9 -5.04 -0.38 -0.40
C TYR A 9 -5.43 0.91 -1.13
N VAL A 10 -4.73 1.22 -2.22
CA VAL A 10 -5.03 2.36 -3.07
C VAL A 10 -5.48 1.84 -4.42
N CYS A 11 -6.66 2.26 -4.88
CA CYS A 11 -7.22 1.89 -6.17
C CYS A 11 -7.79 3.12 -6.86
N ASP A 12 -7.29 3.50 -8.03
CA ASP A 12 -7.75 4.67 -8.79
C ASP A 12 -7.80 5.98 -7.97
N GLY A 13 -6.93 6.12 -6.96
CA GLY A 13 -6.88 7.27 -6.07
C GLY A 13 -7.80 7.21 -4.85
N GLU A 14 -8.65 6.18 -4.75
CA GLU A 14 -9.37 5.84 -3.52
C GLU A 14 -8.45 5.10 -2.56
N VAL A 15 -8.59 5.37 -1.25
CA VAL A 15 -7.75 4.78 -0.20
C VAL A 15 -8.63 4.10 0.85
N GLU A 16 -8.34 2.85 1.13
CA GLU A 16 -8.98 2.07 2.18
C GLU A 16 -7.96 1.21 2.94
N GLU A 17 -8.35 0.70 4.10
CA GLU A 17 -7.49 -0.20 4.87
C GLU A 17 -7.27 -1.52 4.12
N TYR A 18 -6.02 -1.97 4.05
CA TYR A 18 -5.73 -3.29 3.53
C TYR A 18 -6.26 -4.39 4.45
N SER A 19 -7.06 -5.27 3.86
CA SER A 19 -7.73 -6.40 4.48
C SER A 19 -7.64 -7.66 3.61
N GLY A 20 -6.71 -7.71 2.65
CA GLY A 20 -6.49 -8.85 1.75
C GLY A 20 -6.99 -8.66 0.31
N GLN A 21 -7.26 -7.42 -0.10
CA GLN A 21 -7.62 -7.06 -1.47
C GLN A 21 -6.54 -7.52 -2.46
N GLU A 22 -6.96 -7.90 -3.67
CA GLU A 22 -6.06 -8.28 -4.74
C GLU A 22 -5.46 -7.05 -5.44
N VAL A 23 -4.19 -7.14 -5.81
CA VAL A 23 -3.38 -6.01 -6.30
C VAL A 23 -2.95 -6.31 -7.73
N ASN A 24 -3.23 -5.40 -8.67
CA ASN A 24 -2.87 -5.59 -10.08
C ASN A 24 -1.67 -4.74 -10.54
N TRP A 25 -1.19 -3.82 -9.69
CA TRP A 25 -0.05 -2.92 -9.95
C TRP A 25 -0.16 -1.95 -11.11
N ASN A 26 -1.31 -1.93 -11.79
CA ASN A 26 -1.64 -0.95 -12.80
C ASN A 26 -2.47 0.17 -12.16
N ASP A 27 -3.56 -0.23 -11.51
CA ASP A 27 -4.59 0.65 -10.99
C ASP A 27 -4.76 0.49 -9.48
N SER A 28 -4.32 -0.65 -8.93
CA SER A 28 -4.34 -0.94 -7.50
C SER A 28 -2.97 -1.31 -6.92
N VAL A 29 -2.68 -0.81 -5.72
CA VAL A 29 -1.40 -1.02 -5.00
C VAL A 29 -1.63 -1.13 -3.48
N ILE A 30 -0.71 -1.81 -2.79
CA ILE A 30 -0.65 -1.78 -1.32
C ILE A 30 0.48 -0.86 -0.89
N VAL A 31 0.22 -0.01 0.09
CA VAL A 31 1.15 1.01 0.57
C VAL A 31 1.32 0.89 2.07
N PHE A 32 2.58 0.87 2.53
CA PHE A 32 2.88 1.02 3.95
C PHE A 32 3.01 2.51 4.29
N ALA A 33 2.05 3.05 5.03
CA ALA A 33 1.97 4.48 5.34
C ALA A 33 1.27 4.75 6.68
N LYS A 34 1.58 5.91 7.28
CA LYS A 34 1.06 6.30 8.60
C LYS A 34 -0.39 6.78 8.56
N SER A 35 -0.85 7.27 7.40
CA SER A 35 -2.21 7.75 7.18
C SER A 35 -2.61 7.53 5.71
N PRO A 36 -3.90 7.64 5.36
CA PRO A 36 -4.36 7.57 3.99
C PRO A 36 -3.69 8.59 3.07
N GLU A 37 -3.46 9.81 3.55
CA GLU A 37 -2.82 10.88 2.78
C GLU A 37 -1.34 10.57 2.49
N ASP A 38 -0.63 10.01 3.47
CA ASP A 38 0.74 9.54 3.28
C ASP A 38 0.78 8.39 2.27
N ALA A 39 -0.24 7.52 2.23
CA ALA A 39 -0.34 6.46 1.24
C ALA A 39 -0.41 7.04 -0.20
N LEU A 40 -1.28 8.02 -0.45
CA LEU A 40 -1.37 8.68 -1.75
C LEU A 40 -0.06 9.35 -2.17
N LEU A 41 0.60 10.05 -1.23
CA LEU A 41 1.90 10.68 -1.49
C LEU A 41 2.97 9.65 -1.87
N LYS A 42 2.96 8.48 -1.25
CA LYS A 42 3.88 7.38 -1.62
C LYS A 42 3.56 6.78 -2.98
N VAL A 43 2.28 6.63 -3.34
CA VAL A 43 1.90 6.20 -4.70
C VAL A 43 2.43 7.20 -5.75
N MET A 44 2.25 8.50 -5.53
CA MET A 44 2.80 9.52 -6.43
C MET A 44 4.32 9.42 -6.54
N LYS A 45 5.04 9.29 -5.42
CA LYS A 45 6.50 9.12 -5.41
C LYS A 45 6.96 7.83 -6.11
N TYR A 46 6.19 6.76 -5.99
CA TYR A 46 6.45 5.50 -6.68
C TYR A 46 6.34 5.67 -8.20
N HIS A 47 5.31 6.35 -8.71
CA HIS A 47 5.18 6.64 -10.14
C HIS A 47 6.29 7.57 -10.69
N LEU A 48 6.84 8.43 -9.83
CA LEU A 48 8.02 9.24 -10.15
C LEU A 48 9.34 8.45 -10.07
N GLY A 49 9.30 7.14 -9.77
CA GLY A 49 10.48 6.29 -9.63
C GLY A 49 11.30 6.52 -8.36
N MET A 50 10.76 7.26 -7.39
CA MET A 50 11.47 7.61 -6.15
C MET A 50 11.35 6.53 -5.07
N LEU A 51 10.30 5.71 -5.13
CA LEU A 51 10.09 4.59 -4.22
C LEU A 51 10.11 3.27 -5.00
N LYS A 52 10.30 2.17 -4.27
CA LYS A 52 10.37 0.82 -4.82
C LYS A 52 9.31 -0.07 -4.20
N ARG A 53 9.01 -1.16 -4.90
CA ARG A 53 8.24 -2.27 -4.34
C ARG A 53 9.16 -3.09 -3.45
N ILE A 54 8.65 -3.50 -2.29
CA ILE A 54 9.32 -4.46 -1.42
C ILE A 54 8.36 -5.60 -1.08
N GLY A 55 8.88 -6.82 -1.05
CA GLY A 55 8.15 -7.98 -0.57
C GLY A 55 8.18 -8.04 0.96
N ILE A 56 7.03 -8.29 1.58
CA ILE A 56 6.89 -8.49 3.02
C ILE A 56 6.00 -9.70 3.31
N VAL A 57 6.05 -10.21 4.53
CA VAL A 57 5.12 -11.24 5.02
C VAL A 57 4.03 -10.56 5.85
N CYS A 58 2.78 -10.66 5.41
CA CYS A 58 1.60 -10.16 6.11
C CYS A 58 0.59 -11.31 6.25
N ASP A 59 0.16 -11.63 7.47
CA ASP A 59 -0.74 -12.74 7.79
C ASP A 59 -0.31 -14.09 7.17
N GLY A 60 1.01 -14.36 7.17
CA GLY A 60 1.58 -15.59 6.60
C GLY A 60 1.63 -15.62 5.07
N LYS A 61 1.19 -14.56 4.39
CA LYS A 61 1.26 -14.40 2.93
C LYS A 61 2.39 -13.45 2.55
N ASN A 62 3.10 -13.78 1.47
CA ASN A 62 4.02 -12.85 0.84
C ASN A 62 3.21 -11.85 0.01
N ILE A 63 3.33 -10.57 0.32
CA ILE A 63 2.72 -9.48 -0.44
C ILE A 63 3.79 -8.47 -0.83
N GLU A 64 3.57 -7.77 -1.93
CA GLU A 64 4.41 -6.65 -2.34
C GLU A 64 3.74 -5.33 -1.95
N ILE A 65 4.53 -4.38 -1.46
CA ILE A 65 4.06 -3.07 -1.01
C ILE A 65 4.94 -1.94 -1.54
N ILE A 66 4.42 -0.73 -1.59
CA ILE A 66 5.19 0.50 -1.70
C ILE A 66 5.58 0.96 -0.29
N SER A 67 6.87 1.19 -0.06
CA SER A 67 7.40 1.71 1.22
C SER A 67 8.33 2.89 1.02
#